data_AF-A0AAU4E7I6-F1
#
_entry.id   AF-A0AAU4E7I6-F1
#
_cell.length_a   1.000
_cell.length_b   1.000
_cell.length_c   1.000
_cell.angle_alpha   90.00
_cell.angle_beta   90.00
_cell.angle_gamma   90.00
#
_symmetry.space_group_name_H-M   'P 1'
#
loop_
_entity.id
_entity.type
_entity.pdbx_description
1 polymer ?
#
loop_
_entity_poly.entity_id
_entity_poly.type
_entity_poly.pdbx_seq_one_letter_code
_entity_poly.pdbx_strand_id
1 'polypeptide(L)'
;MAAIVHRCACGHLDSFHTDFPTKDDTRPCIAAGCACADVDPGAPEVIPTWRAASPTALATLDPVLIEPGTLDGPGIGRLCDCEDCWSLYNTATAAGQAA
;
A
#
# COMPACT_ATOMS: atom_id res chain seq x y z
N MET A 1 1.67 -6.56 8.89
CA MET A 1 2.76 -6.21 7.98
C MET A 1 2.93 -4.71 8.10
N ALA A 2 3.93 -4.11 7.49
CA ALA A 2 3.86 -2.71 7.15
C ALA A 2 3.62 -2.62 5.64
N ALA A 3 2.84 -1.64 5.19
CA ALA A 3 2.60 -1.43 3.76
C ALA A 3 3.08 -0.03 3.39
N ILE A 4 3.61 0.10 2.17
CA ILE A 4 3.87 1.41 1.59
C ILE A 4 2.64 1.78 0.76
N VAL A 5 2.09 2.95 1.03
CA VAL A 5 0.88 3.47 0.39
C VAL A 5 1.08 4.93 0.02
N HIS A 6 0.35 5.39 -0.98
CA HIS A 6 0.15 6.82 -1.20
C HIS A 6 -1.12 7.29 -0.50
N ARG A 7 -1.04 8.48 0.11
CA ARG A 7 -2.21 9.19 0.62
C ARG A 7 -2.55 10.34 -0.32
N CYS A 8 -3.78 10.36 -0.82
CA CYS A 8 -4.27 11.47 -1.61
C CYS A 8 -4.51 12.70 -0.71
N ALA A 9 -4.54 13.91 -1.29
CA ALA A 9 -4.93 15.14 -0.59
C ALA A 9 -6.30 15.06 0.13
N CYS A 10 -7.22 14.21 -0.36
CA CYS A 10 -8.51 13.94 0.30
C CYS A 10 -8.40 13.05 1.56
N GLY A 11 -7.21 12.54 1.88
CA GLY A 11 -6.92 11.71 3.05
C GLY A 11 -7.06 10.21 2.84
N HIS A 12 -7.65 9.75 1.73
CA HIS A 12 -7.78 8.33 1.41
C HIS A 12 -6.46 7.73 0.91
N LEU A 13 -6.28 6.45 1.21
CA LEU A 13 -5.18 5.66 0.67
C LEU A 13 -5.50 5.26 -0.78
N ASP A 14 -4.46 5.16 -1.60
CA ASP A 14 -4.54 4.59 -2.96
C ASP A 14 -5.30 3.25 -3.00
N SER A 15 -5.08 2.39 -2.00
CA SER A 15 -5.72 1.09 -1.88
C SER A 15 -7.25 1.11 -1.69
N PHE A 16 -7.85 2.22 -1.25
CA PHE A 16 -9.30 2.30 -0.96
C PHE A 16 -10.17 2.46 -2.21
N HIS A 17 -9.58 2.45 -3.40
CA HIS A 17 -10.28 2.71 -4.66
C HIS A 17 -10.53 1.43 -5.48
N THR A 18 -10.45 0.24 -4.88
CA THR A 18 -10.55 -1.03 -5.60
C THR A 18 -11.99 -1.50 -5.74
N ASP A 19 -12.62 -1.22 -6.88
CA ASP A 19 -13.62 -2.13 -7.42
C ASP A 19 -13.10 -2.88 -8.66
N PHE A 20 -12.27 -2.26 -9.51
CA PHE A 20 -11.73 -2.94 -10.71
C PHE A 20 -10.39 -2.35 -11.18
N PRO A 21 -9.23 -3.00 -10.96
CA PRO A 21 -8.07 -2.72 -11.79
C PRO A 21 -8.44 -3.17 -13.21
N THR A 22 -8.74 -2.23 -14.09
CA THR A 22 -8.88 -2.57 -15.50
C THR A 22 -7.50 -3.02 -15.98
N LYS A 23 -7.47 -4.13 -16.70
CA LYS A 23 -6.30 -4.76 -17.34
C LYS A 23 -5.45 -3.84 -18.23
N ASP A 24 -5.92 -2.61 -18.45
CA ASP A 24 -5.29 -1.58 -19.26
C ASP A 24 -4.81 -0.38 -18.41
N ASP A 25 -4.94 -0.44 -17.07
CA ASP A 25 -4.46 0.61 -16.19
C ASP A 25 -2.95 0.47 -15.97
N THR A 26 -2.20 1.28 -16.73
CA THR A 26 -0.73 1.39 -16.66
C THR A 26 -0.27 2.37 -15.58
N ARG A 27 -1.20 2.95 -14.81
CA ARG A 27 -0.85 3.90 -13.75
C ARG A 27 -0.18 3.15 -12.60
N PRO A 28 1.03 3.56 -12.17
CA PRO A 28 1.79 2.85 -11.15
C PRO A 28 1.04 2.70 -9.81
N CYS A 29 0.21 3.70 -9.46
CA CYS A 29 -0.64 3.65 -8.28
C CYS A 29 -2.12 3.66 -8.65
N ILE A 30 -2.87 2.74 -8.04
CA ILE A 30 -4.29 2.55 -8.28
C ILE A 30 -5.05 3.68 -7.59
N ALA A 31 -5.31 4.78 -8.28
CA ALA A 31 -6.22 5.83 -7.80
C ALA A 31 -7.59 5.79 -8.50
N ALA A 32 -7.83 4.76 -9.30
CA ALA A 32 -9.02 4.54 -10.09
C ALA A 32 -10.25 4.29 -9.21
N GLY A 33 -10.86 5.36 -8.70
CA GLY A 33 -11.99 5.31 -7.76
C GLY A 33 -12.03 6.49 -6.78
N CYS A 34 -10.98 7.34 -6.73
CA CYS A 34 -11.07 8.64 -6.07
C CYS A 34 -12.13 9.47 -6.81
N ALA A 35 -13.18 9.92 -6.12
CA ALA A 35 -14.11 10.94 -6.65
C ALA A 35 -13.51 12.36 -6.61
N CYS A 36 -12.19 12.45 -6.44
CA CYS A 36 -11.42 13.66 -6.33
C CYS A 36 -11.31 14.29 -7.71
N ALA A 37 -11.51 15.60 -7.82
CA ALA A 37 -11.40 16.31 -9.10
C ALA A 37 -10.01 16.11 -9.72
N ASP A 38 -8.98 16.13 -8.86
CA ASP A 38 -7.60 15.84 -9.20
C ASP A 38 -7.07 14.76 -8.27
N VAL A 39 -6.49 13.70 -8.84
CA VAL A 39 -5.73 12.70 -8.09
C VAL A 39 -4.35 13.30 -7.83
N ASP A 40 -4.09 13.65 -6.57
CA ASP A 40 -2.80 14.17 -6.12
C ASP A 40 -2.27 13.28 -4.98
N PRO A 41 -1.59 12.18 -5.32
CA PRO A 41 -1.00 11.30 -4.32
C PRO A 41 0.23 12.00 -3.74
N GLY A 42 0.22 12.25 -2.43
CA GLY A 42 1.39 12.74 -1.71
C GLY A 42 2.54 11.72 -1.74
N ALA A 43 3.65 12.07 -1.10
CA ALA A 43 4.80 11.16 -0.96
C ALA A 43 4.37 9.82 -0.33
N PRO A 44 5.00 8.70 -0.74
CA PRO A 44 4.68 7.40 -0.17
C PRO A 44 5.04 7.36 1.32
N GLU A 45 4.23 6.65 2.11
CA GLU A 45 4.44 6.47 3.54
C GLU A 45 4.31 5.00 3.96
N VAL A 46 5.04 4.62 5.01
CA VAL A 46 4.92 3.30 5.64
C VAL A 46 3.80 3.35 6.67
N ILE A 47 2.76 2.55 6.49
CA ILE A 47 1.70 2.37 7.48
C ILE A 47 1.80 1.00 8.17
N PRO A 48 1.50 0.92 9.48
CA PRO A 48 1.33 -0.36 10.14
C PRO A 48 0.10 -1.10 9.61
N THR A 49 0.19 -2.42 9.55
CA THR A 49 -0.90 -3.31 9.19
C THR A 49 -1.01 -4.44 10.23
N TRP A 50 -2.24 -4.86 10.47
CA TRP A 50 -2.56 -5.88 11.45
C TRP A 50 -3.10 -7.11 10.75
N ARG A 51 -2.70 -8.27 11.24
CA ARG A 51 -3.18 -9.56 10.72
C ARG A 51 -3.68 -10.40 11.88
N ALA A 52 -4.83 -11.03 11.68
CA ALA A 52 -5.33 -12.06 12.57
C ALA A 52 -5.02 -13.44 11.97
N ALA A 53 -4.57 -14.39 12.77
CA ALA A 53 -4.29 -15.76 12.32
C ALA A 53 -5.57 -16.54 11.93
N SER A 54 -6.73 -16.09 12.42
CA SER A 54 -8.06 -16.62 12.11
C SER A 54 -9.12 -15.53 12.28
N PRO A 55 -10.36 -15.72 11.79
CA PRO A 55 -11.43 -14.72 11.93
C PRO A 55 -11.78 -14.34 13.37
N THR A 56 -11.38 -15.14 14.36
CA THR A 56 -11.64 -14.94 15.79
C THR A 56 -10.38 -14.67 16.61
N ALA A 57 -9.20 -14.71 16.00
CA ALA A 57 -7.95 -14.41 16.68
C ALA A 57 -7.79 -12.89 16.90
N LEU A 58 -7.07 -12.52 17.95
CA LEU A 58 -6.64 -11.13 18.12
C LEU A 58 -5.73 -10.73 16.94
N ALA A 59 -6.00 -9.56 16.37
CA ALA A 59 -5.15 -9.00 15.34
C ALA A 59 -3.84 -8.52 15.98
N THR A 60 -2.71 -9.02 15.52
CA THR A 60 -1.38 -8.59 15.97
C THR A 60 -0.77 -7.66 14.93
N LEU A 61 0.02 -6.69 15.40
CA LEU A 61 0.88 -5.92 14.50
C LEU A 61 1.80 -6.92 13.82
N ASP A 62 1.83 -6.89 12.50
CA ASP A 62 2.72 -7.78 11.77
C ASP A 62 3.89 -6.92 11.24
N PRO A 63 5.14 -7.25 11.59
CA PRO A 63 6.27 -6.33 11.45
C PRO A 63 6.91 -6.32 10.05
N VAL A 64 6.52 -7.24 9.16
CA VAL A 64 7.19 -7.39 7.85
C VAL A 64 6.70 -6.32 6.88
N LEU A 65 7.61 -5.51 6.34
CA LEU A 65 7.30 -4.58 5.25
C LEU A 65 7.02 -5.37 3.97
N ILE A 66 5.85 -5.18 3.37
CA ILE A 66 5.43 -5.86 2.14
C ILE A 66 6.08 -5.18 0.94
N GLU A 67 6.55 -5.98 -0.02
CA GLU A 67 7.09 -5.50 -1.29
C GLU A 67 6.02 -4.74 -2.11
N PRO A 68 6.35 -3.58 -2.70
CA PRO A 68 5.51 -2.89 -3.68
C PRO A 68 5.01 -3.83 -4.79
N GLY A 69 3.78 -3.65 -5.26
CA GLY A 69 3.16 -4.50 -6.28
C GLY A 69 2.61 -5.86 -5.79
N THR A 70 2.87 -6.24 -4.54
CA THR A 70 2.33 -7.48 -3.95
C THR A 70 0.80 -7.41 -3.84
N LEU A 71 0.13 -8.54 -4.12
CA LEU A 71 -1.30 -8.72 -3.84
C LEU A 71 -1.50 -9.22 -2.40
N ASP A 72 -1.86 -8.33 -1.48
CA ASP A 72 -2.08 -8.64 -0.06
C ASP A 72 -3.51 -9.16 0.24
N GLY A 73 -3.95 -10.21 -0.46
CA GLY A 73 -5.13 -11.02 -0.13
C GLY A 73 -6.38 -10.26 0.42
N PRO A 74 -7.01 -10.69 1.53
CA PRO A 74 -8.12 -9.98 2.18
C PRO A 74 -7.69 -8.71 2.95
N GLY A 75 -6.43 -8.30 2.82
CA GLY A 75 -5.86 -7.10 3.41
C GLY A 75 -6.09 -5.89 2.51
N ILE A 76 -5.02 -5.19 2.14
CA ILE A 76 -5.12 -3.88 1.47
C ILE A 76 -5.24 -3.98 -0.06
N GLY A 77 -5.33 -5.20 -0.61
CA GLY A 77 -5.38 -5.42 -2.06
C GLY A 77 -3.99 -5.39 -2.71
N ARG A 78 -3.92 -5.01 -4.00
CA ARG A 78 -2.63 -4.88 -4.70
C ARG A 78 -1.98 -3.55 -4.32
N LEU A 79 -0.75 -3.61 -3.79
CA LEU A 79 0.03 -2.42 -3.45
C LEU A 79 0.51 -1.69 -4.72
N CYS A 80 0.70 -0.37 -4.62
CA CYS A 80 1.33 0.42 -5.69
C CYS A 80 2.75 -0.12 -5.99
N ASP A 81 3.16 -0.12 -7.25
CA ASP A 81 4.48 -0.58 -7.72
C ASP A 81 5.31 0.53 -8.40
N CYS A 82 5.01 1.79 -8.08
CA CYS A 82 5.75 2.94 -8.59
C CYS A 82 7.19 3.01 -8.08
N GLU A 83 8.03 3.79 -8.78
CA GLU A 83 9.43 4.00 -8.42
C GLU A 83 9.60 4.57 -7.01
N ASP A 84 8.74 5.49 -6.58
CA ASP A 84 8.80 6.10 -5.25
C ASP A 84 8.52 5.07 -4.14
N CYS A 85 7.54 4.18 -4.35
CA CYS A 85 7.24 3.07 -3.44
C CYS A 85 8.43 2.11 -3.33
N TRP A 86 9.05 1.77 -4.46
CA TRP A 86 10.26 0.93 -4.49
C TRP A 86 11.45 1.60 -3.81
N SER A 87 11.65 2.90 -4.03
CA SER A 87 12.72 3.67 -3.41
C SER A 87 12.59 3.68 -1.87
N LEU A 88 11.36 3.90 -1.37
CA LEU A 88 11.09 3.84 0.07
C LEU A 88 11.26 2.42 0.62
N TYR A 89 10.79 1.39 -0.08
CA TYR A 89 10.96 -0.01 0.32
C TYR A 89 12.44 -0.38 0.46
N ASN A 90 13.24 -0.07 -0.55
CA ASN A 90 14.68 -0.36 -0.57
C ASN A 90 15.41 0.37 0.56
N THR A 91 15.03 1.62 0.83
CA THR A 91 15.61 2.41 1.94
C THR A 91 15.26 1.80 3.30
N ALA A 92 13.98 1.45 3.51
CA ALA A 92 13.51 0.90 4.78
C ALA A 92 14.07 -0.51 5.05
N THR A 93 14.19 -1.35 4.02
CA THR A 93 14.76 -2.70 4.15
C THR A 93 16.27 -2.66 4.37
N ALA A 94 17.01 -1.79 3.67
CA ALA A 94 18.43 -1.58 3.93
C ALA A 94 18.70 -1.10 5.37
N ALA A 95 17.86 -0.21 5.90
CA ALA A 95 17.95 0.24 7.29
C ALA A 95 17.64 -0.87 8.31
N GLY A 96 16.67 -1.75 8.02
CA GLY A 96 16.32 -2.90 8.87
C GLY A 96 17.34 -4.04 8.83
N GLN A 97 18.11 -4.17 7.76
CA GLN A 97 19.22 -5.14 7.65
C GLN A 97 20.51 -4.68 8.35
N ALA A 98 20.60 -3.40 8.70
CA ALA A 98 21.75 -2.79 9.38
C ALA A 98 21.61 -2.73 10.92
N ALA A 99 20.53 -3.28 11.48
CA ALA A 99 20.19 -3.24 12.91
C ALA A 99 20.45 -4.56 13.63
#